data_AF-A0A4U3LHI3-F1
#
_entry.id   AF-A0A4U3LHI3-F1
#
_cell.length_a   1.000
_cell.length_b   1.000
_cell.length_c   1.000
_cell.angle_alpha   90.00
_cell.angle_beta   90.00
_cell.angle_gamma   90.00
#
_symmetry.space_group_name_H-M   'P 1'
#
loop_
_entity.id
_entity.type
_entity.pdbx_description
1 polymer ?
#
loop_
_entity_poly.entity_id
_entity_poly.type
_entity_poly.pdbx_seq_one_letter_code
_entity_poly.pdbx_strand_id
1 'polypeptide(L)'
;MGGCVGTAFSGTLGAGKAICNGNYLVRMQTNGDLVLRVISTGAACWASGTAVAPGGDTSATFHGGPVGAPFVTIGSVSQGQLKQIVGAHTYLHLGTNANVNTRGEFWIGYKKIAAC
;
A
#
# COMPACT_ATOMS: atom_id res chain seq x y z
N MET A 1 2.75 14.74 11.18
CA MET A 1 2.54 13.34 11.60
C MET A 1 1.36 12.77 10.84
N GLY A 2 1.57 12.09 9.70
CA GLY A 2 0.43 11.51 8.98
C GLY A 2 -0.10 10.30 9.75
N GLY A 3 -1.33 10.42 10.23
CA GLY A 3 -1.99 9.41 11.06
C GLY A 3 -2.35 8.16 10.26
N CYS A 4 -2.45 7.05 10.99
CA CYS A 4 -2.98 5.79 10.50
C CYS A 4 -4.46 5.98 10.12
N VAL A 5 -4.85 5.54 8.92
CA VAL A 5 -6.25 5.60 8.45
C VAL A 5 -7.04 4.32 8.75
N GLY A 6 -6.38 3.31 9.33
CA GLY A 6 -6.93 1.99 9.63
C GLY A 6 -5.86 0.90 9.45
N THR A 7 -6.28 -0.36 9.48
CA THR A 7 -5.40 -1.53 9.21
C THR A 7 -5.38 -1.90 7.72
N ALA A 8 -6.29 -1.34 6.92
CA ALA A 8 -6.49 -1.65 5.51
C ALA A 8 -7.04 -0.45 4.75
N PHE A 9 -6.91 -0.46 3.41
CA PHE A 9 -7.57 0.47 2.50
C PHE A 9 -8.16 -0.27 1.30
N SER A 10 -9.36 0.14 0.87
CA SER A 10 -10.07 -0.37 -0.30
C SER A 10 -10.32 0.71 -1.37
N GLY A 11 -9.80 1.92 -1.14
CA GLY A 11 -9.84 3.05 -2.07
C GLY A 11 -8.47 3.68 -2.23
N THR A 12 -8.37 4.99 -2.06
CA THR A 12 -7.11 5.73 -2.23
C THR A 12 -6.42 6.02 -0.90
N LEU A 13 -5.16 5.62 -0.78
CA LEU A 13 -4.23 6.02 0.27
C LEU A 13 -3.33 7.15 -0.27
N GLY A 14 -3.67 8.40 0.08
CA GLY A 14 -2.94 9.58 -0.38
C GLY A 14 -1.58 9.78 0.29
N ALA A 15 -0.76 10.66 -0.28
CA ALA A 15 0.56 11.02 0.23
C ALA A 15 0.53 11.39 1.73
N GLY A 16 1.52 10.87 2.46
CA GLY A 16 1.67 11.04 3.91
C GLY A 16 0.76 10.14 4.76
N LYS A 17 -0.26 9.50 4.20
CA LYS A 17 -1.17 8.59 4.93
C LYS A 17 -0.59 7.17 5.03
N ALA A 18 -1.02 6.45 6.06
CA ALA A 18 -0.58 5.08 6.31
C ALA A 18 -1.72 4.19 6.78
N ILE A 19 -1.65 2.90 6.47
CA ILE A 19 -2.35 1.85 7.22
C ILE A 19 -1.41 1.27 8.28
N CYS A 20 -1.92 0.92 9.45
CA CYS A 20 -1.12 0.49 10.58
C CYS A 20 -1.81 -0.65 11.31
N ASN A 21 -1.02 -1.63 11.77
CA ASN A 21 -1.50 -2.73 12.58
C ASN A 21 -0.37 -3.23 13.50
N GLY A 22 -0.58 -3.17 14.81
CA GLY A 22 0.46 -3.46 15.79
C GLY A 22 1.68 -2.55 15.62
N ASN A 23 2.88 -3.14 15.54
CA ASN A 23 4.15 -2.40 15.37
C ASN A 23 4.52 -2.14 13.89
N TYR A 24 3.58 -2.32 12.95
CA TYR A 24 3.87 -2.24 11.51
C TYR A 24 2.93 -1.26 10.82
N LEU A 25 3.45 -0.57 9.82
CA LEU A 25 2.66 0.31 8.95
C LEU A 25 3.07 0.20 7.50
N VAL A 26 2.14 0.47 6.60
CA VAL A 26 2.41 0.73 5.18
C VAL A 26 2.01 2.16 4.90
N ARG A 27 2.98 2.98 4.48
CA ARG A 27 2.81 4.41 4.27
C ARG A 27 3.03 4.76 2.82
N MET A 28 2.08 5.52 2.26
CA MET A 28 2.33 6.27 1.04
C MET A 28 3.15 7.50 1.41
N GLN A 29 4.44 7.50 1.09
CA GLN A 29 5.34 8.61 1.41
C GLN A 29 5.14 9.77 0.42
N THR A 30 5.49 10.99 0.83
CA THR A 30 5.33 12.21 0.01
C THR A 30 6.26 12.26 -1.21
N ASN A 31 7.28 11.40 -1.23
CA ASN A 31 8.17 11.17 -2.36
C ASN A 31 7.59 10.15 -3.38
N GLY A 32 6.36 9.66 -3.22
CA GLY A 32 5.77 8.69 -4.15
C GLY A 32 6.07 7.22 -3.86
N ASP A 33 6.81 6.93 -2.79
CA ASP A 33 7.14 5.55 -2.43
C ASP A 33 6.12 4.97 -1.45
N LEU A 34 5.67 3.75 -1.70
CA LEU A 34 4.83 2.98 -0.79
C LEU A 34 5.73 2.06 0.03
N VAL A 35 5.80 2.28 1.34
CA VAL A 35 6.82 1.65 2.18
C VAL A 35 6.20 0.95 3.39
N LEU A 36 6.56 -0.32 3.58
CA LEU A 36 6.31 -1.09 4.79
C LEU A 36 7.42 -0.82 5.81
N ARG A 37 7.03 -0.46 7.03
CA ARG A 37 7.97 -0.08 8.09
C ARG A 37 7.57 -0.65 9.45
N VAL A 38 8.59 -0.81 10.29
CA VAL A 38 8.42 -0.99 11.73
C VAL A 38 8.23 0.37 12.39
N ILE A 39 7.16 0.53 13.17
CA ILE A 39 6.80 1.81 13.81
C ILE A 39 7.83 2.19 14.88
N SER A 40 8.21 1.25 15.74
CA SER A 40 9.11 1.52 16.87
C SER A 40 10.53 1.94 16.46
N THR A 41 11.04 1.41 15.34
CA THR A 41 12.42 1.69 14.88
C THR A 41 12.47 2.61 13.66
N GLY A 42 11.36 2.78 12.95
CA GLY A 42 11.31 3.48 11.66
C GLY A 42 11.94 2.72 10.49
N ALA A 43 12.46 1.51 10.72
CA ALA A 43 13.13 0.70 9.72
C ALA A 43 12.18 0.32 8.58
N ALA A 44 12.64 0.45 7.33
CA ALA A 44 11.91 0.02 6.15
C ALA A 44 12.20 -1.45 5.87
N CYS A 45 11.16 -2.27 5.84
CA CYS A 45 11.27 -3.69 5.49
C CYS A 45 11.13 -3.90 3.99
N TRP A 46 10.31 -3.06 3.34
CA TRP A 46 10.05 -3.13 1.91
C TRP A 46 9.61 -1.77 1.38
N ALA A 47 9.93 -1.51 0.12
CA ALA A 47 9.53 -0.31 -0.61
C ALA A 47 9.06 -0.69 -2.02
N SER A 48 8.09 0.05 -2.56
CA SER A 48 7.62 -0.15 -3.93
C SER A 48 8.64 0.26 -4.98
N GLY A 49 9.61 1.10 -4.63
CA GLY A 49 10.63 1.60 -5.54
C GLY A 49 10.06 2.61 -6.53
N THR A 50 9.05 3.38 -6.09
CA THR A 50 8.33 4.38 -6.90
C THR A 50 8.63 5.79 -6.44
N ALA A 51 9.75 5.97 -5.73
CA ALA A 51 10.21 7.27 -5.31
C ALA A 51 10.48 8.15 -6.54
N VAL A 52 9.81 9.30 -6.59
CA VAL A 52 9.93 10.35 -7.60
C VAL A 52 10.24 11.67 -6.89
N ALA A 53 10.49 12.74 -7.67
CA ALA A 53 10.72 14.06 -7.09
C ALA A 53 9.56 14.42 -6.13
N PRO A 54 9.85 14.92 -4.92
CA PRO A 54 8.82 15.14 -3.91
C PRO A 54 7.81 16.19 -4.40
N GLY A 55 6.54 15.80 -4.48
CA GLY A 55 5.44 16.67 -4.94
C GLY A 55 4.16 16.53 -4.12
N GLY A 56 4.04 15.52 -3.26
CA GLY A 56 2.83 15.30 -2.45
C GLY A 56 1.56 14.95 -3.26
N ASP A 57 1.69 14.79 -4.57
CA ASP A 57 0.62 14.52 -5.54
C ASP A 57 0.48 13.02 -5.83
N THR A 58 1.04 12.18 -4.96
CA THR A 58 1.13 10.74 -5.14
C THR A 58 0.11 10.00 -4.30
N SER A 59 -0.38 8.87 -4.80
CA SER A 59 -1.35 8.04 -4.11
C SER A 59 -1.22 6.56 -4.47
N ALA A 60 -1.54 5.70 -3.52
CA ALA A 60 -1.76 4.28 -3.76
C ALA A 60 -3.27 3.99 -3.79
N THR A 61 -3.79 3.52 -4.92
CA THR A 61 -5.22 3.24 -5.10
C THR A 61 -5.44 1.75 -5.25
N PHE A 62 -6.32 1.20 -4.42
CA PHE A 62 -6.76 -0.19 -4.54
C PHE A 62 -7.82 -0.33 -5.62
N HIS A 63 -7.65 -1.34 -6.48
CA HIS A 63 -8.60 -1.73 -7.51
C HIS A 63 -9.03 -3.17 -7.24
N GLY A 64 -10.29 -3.33 -6.85
CA GLY A 64 -10.92 -4.64 -6.76
C GLY A 64 -11.23 -5.18 -8.15
N GLY A 65 -10.96 -6.46 -8.39
CA GLY A 65 -11.27 -7.12 -9.65
C GLY A 65 -12.45 -8.09 -9.48
N PRO A 66 -13.64 -7.83 -10.07
CA PRO A 66 -14.71 -8.83 -10.12
C PRO A 66 -14.37 -10.03 -11.03
N VAL A 67 -13.40 -9.87 -11.94
CA VAL A 67 -13.03 -10.87 -12.95
C VAL A 67 -11.50 -11.07 -13.04
N GLY A 68 -10.72 -10.51 -12.10
CA GLY A 68 -9.26 -10.52 -12.15
C GLY A 68 -8.61 -10.30 -10.80
N ALA A 69 -7.30 -10.52 -10.72
CA ALA A 69 -6.55 -10.29 -9.48
C ALA A 69 -6.65 -8.83 -9.04
N PRO A 70 -6.98 -8.55 -7.76
CA PRO A 70 -6.96 -7.19 -7.25
C PRO A 70 -5.54 -6.63 -7.33
N PHE A 71 -5.41 -5.32 -7.50
CA PHE A 71 -4.11 -4.68 -7.57
C PHE A 71 -4.14 -3.30 -6.92
N VAL A 72 -2.96 -2.82 -6.56
CA VAL A 72 -2.75 -1.44 -6.12
C VAL A 72 -1.96 -0.72 -7.20
N THR A 73 -2.49 0.39 -7.70
CA THR A 73 -1.73 1.32 -8.54
C THR A 73 -1.09 2.38 -7.67
N ILE A 74 0.18 2.67 -7.93
CA ILE A 74 0.86 3.85 -7.42
C ILE A 74 0.89 4.85 -8.56
N GLY A 75 0.30 6.01 -8.33
CA GLY A 75 0.23 7.08 -9.33
C GLY A 75 0.61 8.42 -8.73
N SER A 76 0.88 9.36 -9.63
CA SER A 76 1.13 10.78 -9.38
C SER A 76 0.24 11.58 -10.33
N VAL A 77 -0.30 12.71 -9.87
CA VAL A 77 -1.05 13.62 -10.75
C VAL A 77 -0.16 14.18 -11.86
N SER A 78 1.12 14.45 -11.55
CA SER A 78 2.08 15.01 -12.51
C SER A 78 2.72 13.99 -13.46
N GLN A 79 2.86 12.73 -13.06
CA GLN A 79 3.57 11.71 -13.84
C GLN A 79 2.70 10.54 -14.30
N GLY A 80 1.42 10.51 -13.91
CA GLY A 80 0.52 9.40 -14.20
C GLY A 80 0.82 8.16 -13.35
N GLN A 81 0.53 6.97 -13.89
CA GLN A 81 0.73 5.72 -13.17
C GLN A 81 2.22 5.32 -13.16
N LEU A 82 2.79 5.21 -11.96
CA LEU A 82 4.19 4.86 -11.75
C LEU A 82 4.41 3.34 -11.68
N LYS A 83 3.50 2.63 -10.99
CA LYS A 83 3.62 1.18 -10.82
C LYS A 83 2.28 0.52 -10.52
N GLN A 84 2.18 -0.75 -10.87
CA GLN A 84 1.09 -1.61 -10.44
C GLN A 84 1.65 -2.77 -9.61
N ILE A 85 1.03 -3.04 -8.46
CA ILE A 85 1.36 -4.16 -7.58
C ILE A 85 0.17 -5.11 -7.60
N VAL A 86 0.36 -6.26 -8.24
CA VAL A 86 -0.71 -7.26 -8.42
C VAL A 86 -0.80 -8.17 -7.20
N GLY A 87 -1.98 -8.18 -6.57
CA GLY A 87 -2.37 -9.07 -5.50
C GLY A 87 -2.85 -10.43 -5.99
N ALA A 88 -3.69 -11.10 -5.19
CA ALA A 88 -4.39 -12.31 -5.60
C ALA A 88 -5.82 -12.32 -5.04
N HIS A 89 -6.68 -13.04 -5.73
CA HIS A 89 -8.01 -13.41 -5.25
C HIS A 89 -8.09 -14.93 -5.11
N THR A 90 -9.13 -15.40 -4.45
CA THR A 90 -9.55 -16.81 -4.49
C THR A 90 -10.89 -16.90 -5.22
N TYR A 91 -11.28 -18.10 -5.67
CA TYR A 91 -12.51 -18.30 -6.45
C TYR A 91 -13.77 -17.75 -5.77
N LEU A 92 -13.85 -17.84 -4.43
CA LEU A 92 -15.00 -17.35 -3.66
C LEU A 92 -14.80 -15.94 -3.09
N HIS A 93 -13.58 -15.40 -3.14
CA HIS A 93 -13.26 -14.12 -2.51
C HIS A 93 -12.31 -13.29 -3.37
N LEU A 94 -12.86 -12.20 -3.92
CA LEU A 94 -12.19 -11.29 -4.86
C LEU A 94 -11.01 -10.51 -4.25
N GLY A 95 -10.87 -10.52 -2.91
CA GLY A 95 -9.94 -9.66 -2.19
C GLY A 95 -10.44 -8.21 -2.21
N THR A 96 -10.85 -7.69 -1.06
CA THR A 96 -11.60 -6.41 -0.98
C THR A 96 -10.76 -5.22 -0.54
N ASN A 97 -9.49 -5.44 -0.19
CA ASN A 97 -8.60 -4.40 0.30
C ASN A 97 -7.12 -4.77 0.13
N ALA A 98 -6.28 -3.77 0.37
CA ALA A 98 -4.89 -3.93 0.74
C ALA A 98 -4.74 -3.69 2.25
N ASN A 99 -4.02 -4.55 2.96
CA ASN A 99 -3.94 -4.52 4.42
C ASN A 99 -2.55 -4.85 4.96
N VAL A 100 -2.30 -4.43 6.20
CA VAL A 100 -1.13 -4.82 6.98
C VAL A 100 -1.59 -5.58 8.22
N ASN A 101 -0.91 -6.68 8.54
CA ASN A 101 -1.23 -7.49 9.72
C ASN A 101 -0.24 -7.27 10.87
N THR A 102 -0.54 -7.86 12.03
CA THR A 102 0.31 -7.77 13.24
C THR A 102 1.64 -8.50 13.13
N ARG A 103 1.87 -9.26 12.04
CA ARG A 103 3.14 -9.95 11.75
C ARG A 103 4.05 -9.13 10.84
N GLY A 104 3.65 -7.93 10.44
CA GLY A 104 4.43 -7.10 9.53
C GLY A 104 4.35 -7.53 8.07
N GLU A 105 3.26 -8.20 7.69
CA GLU A 105 3.04 -8.58 6.31
C GLU A 105 2.08 -7.60 5.63
N PHE A 106 2.44 -7.18 4.42
CA PHE A 106 1.58 -6.39 3.56
C PHE A 106 0.90 -7.30 2.53
N TRP A 107 -0.43 -7.23 2.46
CA TRP A 107 -1.26 -8.07 1.61
C TRP A 107 -2.11 -7.22 0.66
N ILE A 108 -2.30 -7.71 -0.56
CA ILE A 108 -3.30 -7.20 -1.51
C ILE A 108 -4.22 -8.37 -1.86
N GLY A 109 -5.46 -8.31 -1.40
CA GLY A 109 -6.35 -9.46 -1.37
C GLY A 109 -5.71 -10.61 -0.58
N TYR A 110 -5.46 -11.72 -1.27
CA TYR A 110 -4.92 -12.97 -0.73
C TYR A 110 -3.44 -13.21 -1.07
N LYS A 111 -2.74 -12.20 -1.59
CA LYS A 111 -1.31 -12.30 -1.87
C LYS A 111 -0.48 -11.48 -0.90
N LYS A 112 0.50 -12.13 -0.29
CA LYS A 112 1.56 -11.44 0.44
C LYS A 112 2.48 -10.74 -0.56
N ILE A 113 2.56 -9.43 -0.44
CA ILE A 113 3.42 -8.57 -1.28
C ILE A 113 4.78 -8.40 -0.63
N ALA A 114 4.80 -8.19 0.69
CA ALA A 114 6.01 -7.91 1.44
C ALA A 114 5.86 -8.38 2.89
N ALA A 115 7.00 -8.52 3.56
CA ALA A 115 7.08 -8.80 4.98
C ALA A 115 8.29 -8.09 5.61
N CYS A 116 8.15 -7.76 6.89
CA CYS A 116 9.26 -7.69 7.83
C CYS A 116 9.51 -9.12 8.38
#